data_AF-A0A8J6HE36-F1
#
_entry.id   AF-A0A8J6HE36-F1
#
_cell.length_a   1.000
_cell.length_b   1.000
_cell.length_c   1.000
_cell.angle_alpha   90.00
_cell.angle_beta   90.00
_cell.angle_gamma   90.00
#
_symmetry.space_group_name_H-M   'P 1'
#
loop_
_entity.id
_entity.type
_entity.pdbx_description
1 polymer ?
#
loop_
_entity_poly.entity_id
_entity_poly.type
_entity_poly.pdbx_seq_one_letter_code
_entity_poly.pdbx_strand_id
1 'polypeptide(L)'
;MEERGDIQRLLHSHLSQLDLDQEILAEHIIRKLKHYADAPYGEMARVAFQNGLKTIGATLLEREVETRVQVEVLIEFDENVSALGKAVNSGDPDLINLIILHLHKKLTLEDIKTTIRDFPSVQSSYVKYCKHHNKQTLYSIYLKEDNFGALGEIFIAETLDETKSYMRDSLLRSALDVYLQEKNDFYTSTCYDHAKLLEFQKTMDEKSNDGEKFVGKSIHDTCLSLLLKNETELAERLRTEYSIPERRFWWLKIQSLSCLKKWSELEEFSATRKSPIGYAPFADVCLQMGNKKEALKYLSKMDVDSRIKCYIKAGFLNDAGKLALRSKSRDGLFEVRRRCVYQSDLFKKVDHALMKMTKYNRQI
;
A
#
# COMPACT_ATOMS: atom_id res chain seq x y z
N MET A 1 -50.36 7.52 -26.63
CA MET A 1 -50.18 8.95 -26.32
C MET A 1 -51.43 9.56 -25.70
N GLU A 2 -52.63 9.25 -26.21
CA GLU A 2 -53.91 9.68 -25.61
C GLU A 2 -54.12 9.13 -24.18
N GLU A 3 -53.81 7.85 -23.91
CA GLU A 3 -53.95 7.25 -22.57
C GLU A 3 -53.04 7.89 -21.50
N ARG A 4 -51.85 8.40 -21.87
CA ARG A 4 -50.94 9.10 -20.94
C ARG A 4 -51.50 10.48 -20.53
N GLY A 5 -52.14 11.17 -21.46
CA GLY A 5 -52.80 12.46 -21.21
C GLY A 5 -54.03 12.32 -20.33
N ASP A 6 -54.76 11.22 -20.47
CA ASP A 6 -55.94 10.94 -19.65
C ASP A 6 -55.58 10.53 -18.22
N ILE A 7 -54.47 9.82 -17.98
CA ILE A 7 -53.94 9.55 -16.64
C ILE A 7 -53.52 10.85 -15.94
N GLN A 8 -52.83 11.75 -16.64
CA GLN A 8 -52.47 13.07 -16.11
C GLN A 8 -53.69 13.94 -15.77
N ARG A 9 -54.74 13.89 -16.60
CA ARG A 9 -56.01 14.60 -16.34
C ARG A 9 -56.81 13.96 -15.20
N LEU A 10 -56.81 12.63 -15.08
CA LEU A 10 -57.44 11.92 -13.96
C LEU A 10 -56.77 12.28 -12.64
N LEU A 11 -55.43 12.33 -12.60
CA LEU A 11 -54.66 12.85 -11.49
C LEU A 11 -55.04 14.30 -11.20
N HIS A 12 -55.00 15.20 -12.17
CA HIS A 12 -55.29 16.63 -11.94
C HIS A 12 -56.73 16.87 -11.43
N SER A 13 -57.72 16.10 -11.90
CA SER A 13 -59.12 16.20 -11.46
C SER A 13 -59.36 15.62 -10.05
N HIS A 14 -58.66 14.56 -9.68
CA HIS A 14 -58.80 13.93 -8.35
C HIS A 14 -57.94 14.63 -7.29
N LEU A 15 -56.86 15.32 -7.68
CA LEU A 15 -55.97 16.05 -6.77
C LEU A 15 -56.53 17.41 -6.35
N SER A 16 -57.47 17.98 -7.12
CA SER A 16 -58.13 19.26 -6.82
C SER A 16 -59.38 19.11 -5.95
N GLN A 17 -59.80 17.88 -5.65
CA GLN A 17 -60.92 17.59 -4.77
C GLN A 17 -60.47 16.75 -3.57
N LEU A 18 -60.70 17.32 -2.37
CA LEU A 18 -60.86 16.68 -1.06
C LEU A 18 -59.67 16.59 -0.10
N ASP A 19 -59.97 17.10 1.10
CA ASP A 19 -59.47 16.84 2.45
C ASP A 19 -59.51 15.33 2.85
N LEU A 20 -59.13 14.42 1.95
CA LEU A 20 -59.05 12.99 2.25
C LEU A 20 -57.63 12.58 2.67
N ASP A 21 -57.57 11.56 3.53
CA ASP A 21 -56.33 10.96 4.03
C ASP A 21 -55.43 10.52 2.85
N GLN A 22 -54.25 11.14 2.73
CA GLN A 22 -53.41 11.07 1.53
C GLN A 22 -52.94 9.63 1.24
N GLU A 23 -52.82 8.79 2.27
CA GLU A 23 -52.47 7.36 2.14
C GLU A 23 -53.58 6.54 1.47
N ILE A 24 -54.84 6.79 1.81
CA ILE A 24 -55.99 6.08 1.23
C ILE A 24 -56.13 6.44 -0.25
N LEU A 25 -55.88 7.69 -0.61
CA LEU A 25 -55.89 8.14 -2.00
C LEU A 25 -54.75 7.50 -2.80
N ALA A 26 -53.54 7.42 -2.24
CA ALA A 26 -52.41 6.74 -2.87
C ALA A 26 -52.73 5.26 -3.13
N GLU A 27 -53.30 4.54 -2.16
CA GLU A 27 -53.73 3.16 -2.36
C GLU A 27 -54.79 3.02 -3.46
N HIS A 28 -55.74 3.95 -3.52
CA HIS A 28 -56.79 3.93 -4.53
C HIS A 28 -56.22 4.14 -5.95
N ILE A 29 -55.25 5.06 -6.09
CA ILE A 29 -54.51 5.28 -7.33
C ILE A 29 -53.73 4.02 -7.71
N ILE A 30 -52.99 3.42 -6.77
CA ILE A 30 -52.23 2.18 -7.00
C ILE A 30 -53.15 1.02 -7.42
N ARG A 31 -54.33 0.86 -6.81
CA ARG A 31 -55.30 -0.17 -7.19
C ARG A 31 -55.80 0.00 -8.62
N LYS A 32 -56.10 1.24 -9.03
CA LYS A 32 -56.50 1.53 -10.42
C LYS A 32 -55.38 1.24 -11.42
N LEU A 33 -54.13 1.51 -11.04
CA LEU A 33 -52.95 1.33 -11.89
C LEU A 33 -52.46 -0.11 -11.98
N LYS A 34 -52.82 -0.98 -11.02
CA LYS A 34 -52.42 -2.39 -10.99
C LYS A 34 -52.82 -3.19 -12.24
N HIS A 35 -53.79 -2.70 -13.01
CA HIS A 35 -54.24 -3.30 -14.25
C HIS A 35 -53.34 -3.00 -15.47
N TYR A 36 -52.42 -2.03 -15.34
CA TYR A 36 -51.47 -1.66 -16.39
C TYR A 36 -50.09 -2.22 -16.05
N ALA A 37 -49.55 -3.09 -16.92
CA ALA A 37 -48.28 -3.77 -16.68
C ALA A 37 -47.06 -2.82 -16.67
N ASP A 38 -47.10 -1.74 -17.47
CA ASP A 38 -46.02 -0.76 -17.62
C ASP A 38 -46.39 0.61 -17.02
N ALA A 39 -47.04 0.61 -15.86
CA ALA A 39 -47.42 1.86 -15.20
C ALA A 39 -46.16 2.68 -14.83
N PRO A 40 -46.00 3.93 -15.31
CA PRO A 40 -44.80 4.72 -15.08
C PRO A 40 -44.82 5.36 -13.67
N TYR A 41 -44.62 4.55 -12.63
CA TYR A 41 -44.70 4.97 -11.23
C TYR A 41 -43.74 6.13 -10.93
N GLY A 42 -42.55 6.15 -11.53
CA GLY A 42 -41.60 7.25 -11.45
C GLY A 42 -42.14 8.58 -11.99
N GLU A 43 -42.75 8.61 -13.18
CA GLU A 43 -43.35 9.84 -13.74
C GLU A 43 -44.52 10.33 -12.89
N MET A 44 -45.35 9.41 -12.41
CA MET A 44 -46.49 9.73 -11.54
C MET A 44 -46.05 10.29 -10.19
N ALA A 45 -44.98 9.72 -9.61
CA ALA A 45 -44.36 10.25 -8.39
C ALA A 45 -43.84 11.66 -8.62
N ARG A 46 -43.19 11.96 -9.76
CA ARG A 46 -42.76 13.33 -10.10
C ARG A 46 -43.93 14.31 -10.14
N VAL A 47 -45.03 13.94 -10.78
CA VAL A 47 -46.24 14.78 -10.82
C VAL A 47 -46.78 15.01 -9.41
N ALA A 48 -46.84 13.98 -8.56
CA ALA A 48 -47.29 14.13 -7.17
C ALA A 48 -46.37 15.07 -6.36
N PHE A 49 -45.04 14.94 -6.48
CA PHE A 49 -44.09 15.82 -5.82
C PHE A 49 -44.16 17.28 -6.32
N GLN A 50 -44.36 17.51 -7.62
CA GLN A 50 -44.56 18.84 -8.21
C GLN A 50 -45.79 19.56 -7.63
N ASN A 51 -46.82 18.81 -7.24
CA ASN A 51 -48.03 19.34 -6.62
C ASN A 51 -47.94 19.43 -5.07
N GLY A 52 -46.76 19.17 -4.49
CA GLY A 52 -46.53 19.25 -3.04
C GLY A 52 -47.05 18.04 -2.23
N LEU A 53 -47.52 16.98 -2.90
CA LEU A 53 -48.13 15.81 -2.27
C LEU A 53 -47.07 14.75 -1.95
N LYS A 54 -46.21 15.06 -0.97
CA LYS A 54 -45.03 14.25 -0.64
C LYS A 54 -45.33 12.80 -0.26
N THR A 55 -46.37 12.57 0.52
CA THR A 55 -46.79 11.24 1.00
C THR A 55 -47.25 10.33 -0.15
N ILE A 56 -48.04 10.89 -1.08
CA ILE A 56 -48.51 10.21 -2.30
C ILE A 56 -47.34 9.95 -3.24
N GLY A 57 -46.46 10.94 -3.44
CA GLY A 57 -45.25 10.79 -4.24
C GLY A 57 -44.35 9.66 -3.72
N ALA A 58 -44.13 9.60 -2.41
CA ALA A 58 -43.33 8.55 -1.77
C ALA A 58 -43.96 7.14 -1.94
N THR A 59 -45.25 6.99 -1.66
CA THR A 59 -45.95 5.70 -1.79
C THR A 59 -46.05 5.21 -3.23
N LEU A 60 -46.21 6.10 -4.21
CA LEU A 60 -46.12 5.75 -5.63
C LEU A 60 -44.70 5.32 -6.01
N LEU A 61 -43.69 6.03 -5.52
CA LEU A 61 -42.30 5.75 -5.85
C LEU A 61 -41.82 4.40 -5.29
N GLU A 62 -42.36 3.94 -4.16
CA GLU A 62 -42.07 2.60 -3.62
C GLU A 62 -42.52 1.45 -4.54
N ARG A 63 -43.41 1.72 -5.51
CA ARG A 63 -43.87 0.74 -6.51
C ARG A 63 -43.00 0.70 -7.75
N GLU A 64 -42.12 1.69 -7.93
CA GLU A 64 -41.18 1.71 -9.05
C GLU A 64 -40.16 0.58 -8.90
N VAL A 65 -39.89 -0.18 -9.96
CA VAL A 65 -39.02 -1.37 -9.89
C VAL A 65 -37.54 -0.95 -9.93
N GLU A 66 -37.24 0.10 -10.68
CA GLU A 66 -35.87 0.55 -10.89
C GLU A 66 -35.41 1.51 -9.77
N THR A 67 -34.49 1.05 -8.93
CA THR A 67 -33.97 1.86 -7.80
C THR A 67 -33.27 3.13 -8.25
N ARG A 68 -32.66 3.12 -9.44
CA ARG A 68 -32.06 4.32 -10.03
C ARG A 68 -33.09 5.43 -10.27
N VAL A 69 -34.25 5.09 -10.83
CA VAL A 69 -35.35 6.05 -11.06
C VAL A 69 -35.88 6.57 -9.73
N GLN A 70 -36.03 5.70 -8.73
CA GLN A 70 -36.42 6.13 -7.37
C GLN A 70 -35.46 7.18 -6.81
N VAL A 71 -34.16 6.90 -6.86
CA VAL A 71 -33.12 7.80 -6.36
C VAL A 71 -33.10 9.12 -7.16
N GLU A 72 -33.16 9.06 -8.49
CA GLU A 72 -33.15 10.24 -9.36
C GLU A 72 -34.36 11.16 -9.09
N VAL A 73 -35.56 10.60 -8.89
CA VAL A 73 -36.75 11.38 -8.53
C VAL A 73 -36.60 12.04 -7.16
N LEU A 74 -36.12 11.31 -6.14
CA LEU A 74 -35.93 11.88 -4.80
C LEU A 74 -34.90 13.01 -4.79
N ILE A 75 -33.82 12.87 -5.58
CA ILE A 75 -32.82 13.91 -5.78
C ILE A 75 -33.42 15.16 -6.45
N GLU A 76 -34.30 14.99 -7.44
CA GLU A 76 -34.94 16.10 -8.16
C GLU A 76 -35.74 17.03 -7.22
N PHE A 77 -36.38 16.45 -6.19
CA PHE A 77 -37.22 17.17 -5.22
C PHE A 77 -36.54 17.41 -3.86
N ASP A 78 -35.21 17.33 -3.80
CA ASP A 78 -34.39 17.62 -2.61
C ASP A 78 -34.69 16.70 -1.39
N GLU A 79 -35.29 15.53 -1.59
CA GLU A 79 -35.54 14.50 -0.57
C GLU A 79 -34.28 13.64 -0.32
N ASN A 80 -33.18 14.31 0.04
CA ASN A 80 -31.82 13.76 0.08
C ASN A 80 -31.65 12.56 1.04
N VAL A 81 -32.21 12.62 2.25
CA VAL A 81 -32.09 11.55 3.26
C VAL A 81 -32.79 10.27 2.78
N SER A 82 -33.98 10.41 2.20
CA SER A 82 -34.74 9.30 1.61
C SER A 82 -34.00 8.70 0.41
N ALA A 83 -33.41 9.54 -0.45
CA ALA A 83 -32.59 9.09 -1.57
C ALA A 83 -31.38 8.27 -1.09
N LEU A 84 -30.66 8.76 -0.07
CA LEU A 84 -29.53 8.05 0.54
C LEU A 84 -29.95 6.71 1.12
N GLY A 85 -31.07 6.65 1.84
CA GLY A 85 -31.60 5.40 2.39
C GLY A 85 -31.87 4.36 1.29
N LYS A 86 -32.51 4.76 0.18
CA LYS A 86 -32.77 3.86 -0.95
C LYS A 86 -31.48 3.43 -1.66
N ALA A 87 -30.53 4.34 -1.87
CA ALA A 87 -29.25 4.02 -2.47
C ALA A 87 -28.41 3.06 -1.61
N VAL A 88 -28.34 3.27 -0.29
CA VAL A 88 -27.64 2.37 0.62
C VAL A 88 -28.27 0.97 0.64
N ASN A 89 -29.61 0.89 0.65
CA ASN A 89 -30.33 -0.39 0.61
C ASN A 89 -30.14 -1.13 -0.72
N SER A 90 -29.91 -0.40 -1.82
CA SER A 90 -29.63 -1.01 -3.13
C SER A 90 -28.27 -1.71 -3.19
N GLY A 91 -27.32 -1.29 -2.34
CA GLY A 91 -25.93 -1.76 -2.39
C GLY A 91 -25.14 -1.25 -3.60
N ASP A 92 -25.73 -0.41 -4.46
CA ASP A 92 -25.08 0.13 -5.65
C ASP A 92 -24.20 1.35 -5.29
N PRO A 93 -22.86 1.24 -5.41
CA PRO A 93 -21.96 2.34 -5.13
C PRO A 93 -22.11 3.51 -6.12
N ASP A 94 -22.58 3.27 -7.35
CA ASP A 94 -22.74 4.33 -8.34
C ASP A 94 -23.91 5.25 -7.97
N LEU A 95 -25.00 4.70 -7.41
CA LEU A 95 -26.11 5.50 -6.87
C LEU A 95 -25.69 6.35 -5.67
N ILE A 96 -24.85 5.80 -4.78
CA ILE A 96 -24.29 6.56 -3.66
C ILE A 96 -23.43 7.72 -4.17
N ASN A 97 -22.56 7.46 -5.14
CA ASN A 97 -21.71 8.49 -5.75
C ASN A 97 -22.53 9.56 -6.50
N LEU A 98 -23.61 9.17 -7.17
CA LEU A 98 -24.53 10.09 -7.84
C LEU A 98 -25.13 11.08 -6.83
N ILE A 99 -25.61 10.60 -5.69
CA ILE A 99 -26.15 11.46 -4.63
C ILE A 99 -25.05 12.35 -4.06
N ILE A 100 -23.87 11.81 -3.74
CA ILE A 100 -22.73 12.61 -3.23
C ILE A 100 -22.40 13.78 -4.17
N LEU A 101 -22.35 13.52 -5.49
CA LEU A 101 -22.10 14.54 -6.50
C LEU A 101 -23.22 15.60 -6.53
N HIS A 102 -24.48 15.19 -6.33
CA HIS A 102 -25.60 16.11 -6.25
C HIS A 102 -25.51 17.00 -5.01
N LEU A 103 -25.28 16.41 -3.84
CA LEU A 103 -25.14 17.12 -2.58
C LEU A 103 -24.01 18.15 -2.65
N HIS A 104 -22.87 17.79 -3.26
CA HIS A 104 -21.73 18.70 -3.42
C HIS A 104 -22.00 19.89 -4.36
N LYS A 105 -22.98 19.79 -5.27
CA LYS A 105 -23.38 20.90 -6.16
C LYS A 105 -24.34 21.87 -5.49
N LYS A 106 -25.22 21.39 -4.61
CA LYS A 106 -26.32 22.20 -4.03
C LYS A 106 -26.09 22.64 -2.59
N LEU A 107 -25.39 21.84 -1.78
CA LEU A 107 -25.32 22.02 -0.33
C LEU A 107 -23.95 22.52 0.12
N THR A 108 -23.91 23.14 1.30
CA THR A 108 -22.65 23.50 1.97
C THR A 108 -22.03 22.27 2.62
N LEU A 109 -20.74 22.33 2.95
CA LEU A 109 -20.01 21.22 3.59
C LEU A 109 -20.63 20.78 4.93
N GLU A 110 -21.19 21.71 5.71
CA GLU A 110 -21.86 21.39 6.98
C GLU A 110 -23.21 20.70 6.76
N ASP A 111 -23.96 21.13 5.74
CA ASP A 111 -25.24 20.51 5.39
C ASP A 111 -25.04 19.10 4.84
N ILE A 112 -24.02 18.89 4.01
CA ILE A 112 -23.62 17.56 3.51
C ILE A 112 -23.30 16.65 4.69
N LYS A 113 -22.43 17.08 5.61
CA LYS A 113 -22.06 16.32 6.82
C LYS A 113 -23.27 15.94 7.65
N THR A 114 -24.18 16.88 7.88
CA THR A 114 -25.41 16.65 8.65
C THR A 114 -26.30 15.61 7.96
N THR A 115 -26.40 15.68 6.64
CA THR A 115 -27.23 14.78 5.83
C THR A 115 -26.68 13.35 5.80
N ILE A 116 -25.34 13.18 5.72
CA ILE A 116 -24.70 11.86 5.66
C ILE A 116 -24.38 11.27 7.04
N ARG A 117 -24.64 11.99 8.13
CA ARG A 117 -24.26 11.61 9.50
C ARG A 117 -24.78 10.22 9.91
N ASP A 118 -25.98 9.89 9.47
CA ASP A 118 -26.66 8.66 9.87
C ASP A 118 -26.32 7.47 8.94
N PHE A 119 -25.45 7.67 7.94
CA PHE A 119 -25.08 6.68 6.93
C PHE A 119 -23.56 6.44 6.85
N PRO A 120 -22.97 5.53 7.65
CA PRO A 120 -21.52 5.28 7.70
C PRO A 120 -20.90 4.85 6.35
N SER A 121 -21.64 4.10 5.53
CA SER A 121 -21.21 3.67 4.19
C SER A 121 -21.06 4.86 3.22
N VAL A 122 -21.97 5.83 3.33
CA VAL A 122 -21.95 7.08 2.56
C VAL A 122 -20.83 7.99 3.03
N GLN A 123 -20.60 8.10 4.34
CA GLN A 123 -19.44 8.84 4.88
C GLN A 123 -18.12 8.29 4.36
N SER A 124 -17.96 6.97 4.38
CA SER A 124 -16.75 6.31 3.85
C SER A 124 -16.55 6.60 2.36
N SER A 125 -17.65 6.57 1.59
CA SER A 125 -17.64 6.91 0.15
C SER A 125 -17.35 8.39 -0.09
N TYR A 126 -17.88 9.28 0.75
CA TYR A 126 -17.63 10.72 0.70
C TYR A 126 -16.17 11.06 1.01
N VAL A 127 -15.59 10.46 2.06
CA VAL A 127 -14.16 10.59 2.37
C VAL A 127 -13.30 10.14 1.18
N LYS A 128 -13.66 9.02 0.54
CA LYS A 128 -12.98 8.54 -0.67
C LYS A 128 -13.10 9.55 -1.82
N TYR A 129 -14.29 10.10 -2.05
CA TYR A 129 -14.49 11.15 -3.05
C TYR A 129 -13.62 12.39 -2.77
N CYS A 130 -13.59 12.87 -1.52
CA CYS A 130 -12.75 14.00 -1.12
C CYS A 130 -11.25 13.73 -1.30
N LYS A 131 -10.78 12.50 -1.03
CA LYS A 131 -9.38 12.12 -1.29
C LYS A 131 -8.95 12.32 -2.74
N HIS A 132 -9.84 12.07 -3.70
CA HIS A 132 -9.55 12.21 -5.13
C HIS A 132 -9.78 13.62 -5.68
N HIS A 133 -10.82 14.32 -5.21
CA HIS A 133 -11.27 15.57 -5.85
C HIS A 133 -11.06 16.82 -5.00
N ASN A 134 -11.01 16.71 -3.67
CA ASN A 134 -10.95 17.87 -2.77
C ASN A 134 -10.22 17.57 -1.45
N LYS A 135 -8.90 17.71 -1.47
CA LYS A 135 -8.04 17.53 -0.29
C LYS A 135 -8.29 18.57 0.82
N GLN A 136 -8.71 19.78 0.48
CA GLN A 136 -8.98 20.83 1.47
C GLN A 136 -10.21 20.50 2.33
N THR A 137 -11.27 20.02 1.69
CA THR A 137 -12.45 19.49 2.38
C THR A 137 -12.10 18.28 3.24
N LEU A 138 -11.25 17.39 2.75
CA LEU A 138 -10.79 16.25 3.54
C LEU A 138 -10.05 16.69 4.81
N TYR A 139 -9.17 17.69 4.69
CA TYR A 139 -8.46 18.26 5.82
C TYR A 139 -9.42 18.83 6.88
N SER A 140 -10.44 19.58 6.46
CA SER A 140 -11.43 20.15 7.38
C SER A 140 -12.36 19.12 8.01
N ILE A 141 -12.58 17.97 7.36
CA ILE A 141 -13.28 16.83 7.94
C ILE A 141 -12.45 16.26 9.09
N TYR A 142 -11.21 15.83 8.82
CA TYR A 142 -10.41 15.18 9.85
C TYR A 142 -10.03 16.09 11.01
N LEU A 143 -9.83 17.40 10.76
CA LEU A 143 -9.57 18.37 11.83
C LEU A 143 -10.76 18.54 12.79
N LYS A 144 -11.99 18.46 12.29
CA LYS A 144 -13.19 18.57 13.13
C LYS A 144 -13.52 17.28 13.88
N GLU A 145 -13.10 16.14 13.35
CA GLU A 145 -13.30 14.82 13.95
C GLU A 145 -12.14 14.42 14.89
N ASP A 146 -11.17 15.31 15.12
CA ASP A 146 -9.93 15.03 15.86
C ASP A 146 -9.20 13.77 15.34
N ASN A 147 -9.34 13.48 14.04
CA ASN A 147 -8.67 12.35 13.39
C ASN A 147 -7.27 12.76 12.94
N PHE A 148 -6.41 12.97 13.93
CA PHE A 148 -5.03 13.40 13.74
C PHE A 148 -4.21 12.37 12.96
N GLY A 149 -4.43 11.06 13.17
CA GLY A 149 -3.71 10.03 12.41
C GLY A 149 -3.89 10.16 10.90
N ALA A 150 -5.14 10.35 10.45
CA ALA A 150 -5.44 10.52 9.03
C ALA A 150 -4.95 11.88 8.47
N LEU A 151 -4.89 12.94 9.30
CA LEU A 151 -4.24 14.20 8.92
C LEU A 151 -2.73 14.05 8.72
N GLY A 152 -2.07 13.32 9.63
CA GLY A 152 -0.65 13.00 9.51
C GLY A 152 -0.35 12.24 8.23
N GLU A 153 -1.18 11.25 7.88
CA GLU A 153 -1.06 10.50 6.62
C GLU A 153 -1.18 11.41 5.39
N ILE A 154 -2.07 12.40 5.41
CA ILE A 154 -2.18 13.38 4.32
C ILE A 154 -0.86 14.15 4.19
N PHE A 155 -0.35 14.73 5.28
CA PHE A 155 0.90 15.49 5.24
C PHE A 155 2.08 14.64 4.77
N ILE A 156 2.20 13.40 5.25
CA ILE A 156 3.24 12.48 4.80
C ILE A 156 3.07 12.16 3.30
N ALA A 157 1.86 11.86 2.83
CA ALA A 157 1.62 11.62 1.41
C ALA A 157 2.00 12.84 0.54
N GLU A 158 1.80 14.06 1.03
CA GLU A 158 2.23 15.27 0.34
C GLU A 158 3.75 15.49 0.36
N THR A 159 4.47 14.98 1.37
CA THR A 159 5.94 15.08 1.41
C THR A 159 6.61 14.20 0.34
N LEU A 160 5.93 13.11 -0.06
CA LEU A 160 6.34 12.18 -1.11
C LEU A 160 6.04 12.71 -2.52
N ASP A 161 5.21 13.74 -2.65
CA ASP A 161 4.93 14.38 -3.94
C ASP A 161 6.14 15.21 -4.40
N GLU A 162 6.80 14.75 -5.47
CA GLU A 162 7.98 15.42 -6.02
C GLU A 162 7.70 16.84 -6.48
N THR A 163 6.47 17.13 -6.93
CA THR A 163 6.06 18.49 -7.33
C THR A 163 6.08 19.48 -6.17
N LYS A 164 5.99 18.97 -4.94
CA LYS A 164 5.98 19.75 -3.68
C LYS A 164 7.29 19.64 -2.90
N SER A 165 8.39 19.24 -3.55
CA SER A 165 9.67 19.02 -2.85
C SER A 165 10.17 20.25 -2.07
N TYR A 166 9.83 21.47 -2.49
CA TYR A 166 10.19 22.71 -1.79
C TYR A 166 9.46 22.92 -0.46
N MET A 167 8.32 22.24 -0.25
CA MET A 167 7.50 22.29 0.98
C MET A 167 7.76 21.10 1.90
N ARG A 168 8.70 20.20 1.56
CA ARG A 168 8.85 18.93 2.26
C ARG A 168 9.10 19.12 3.76
N ASP A 169 9.96 20.06 4.14
CA ASP A 169 10.26 20.34 5.55
C ASP A 169 9.05 20.89 6.33
N SER A 170 8.26 21.77 5.73
CA SER A 170 7.08 22.35 6.39
C SER A 170 5.97 21.31 6.55
N LEU A 171 5.74 20.49 5.52
CA LEU A 171 4.77 19.40 5.57
C LEU A 171 5.15 18.34 6.60
N LEU A 172 6.44 17.99 6.71
CA LEU A 172 6.92 17.04 7.70
C LEU A 172 6.77 17.57 9.13
N ARG A 173 6.99 18.88 9.34
CA ARG A 173 6.71 19.53 10.63
C ARG A 173 5.22 19.48 10.97
N SER A 174 4.35 19.78 10.01
CA SER A 174 2.90 19.66 10.21
C SER A 174 2.47 18.22 10.54
N ALA A 175 3.06 17.21 9.89
CA ALA A 175 2.82 15.81 10.25
C ALA A 175 3.25 15.51 11.69
N LEU A 176 4.44 15.98 12.10
CA LEU A 176 4.95 15.81 13.46
C LEU A 176 4.03 16.44 14.51
N ASP A 177 3.59 17.69 14.29
CA ASP A 177 2.70 18.40 15.21
C ASP A 177 1.39 17.64 15.42
N VAL A 178 0.84 17.09 14.35
CA VAL A 178 -0.39 16.29 14.38
C VAL A 178 -0.19 14.95 15.09
N TYR A 179 0.89 14.22 14.83
CA TYR A 179 1.18 12.96 15.52
C TYR A 179 1.50 13.15 17.02
N LEU A 180 2.05 14.31 17.39
CA LEU A 180 2.20 14.71 18.79
C LEU A 180 0.85 14.94 19.47
N GLN A 181 -0.10 15.57 18.77
CA GLN A 181 -1.47 15.76 19.28
C GLN A 181 -2.20 14.41 19.45
N GLU A 182 -2.02 13.49 18.50
CA GLU A 182 -2.55 12.12 18.58
C GLU A 182 -1.90 11.29 19.70
N LYS A 183 -0.72 11.71 20.20
CA LYS A 183 0.14 10.94 21.13
C LYS A 183 0.62 9.62 20.53
N ASN A 184 0.92 9.61 19.23
CA ASN A 184 1.48 8.45 18.56
C ASN A 184 3.01 8.50 18.59
N ASP A 185 3.61 7.85 19.60
CA ASP A 185 5.06 7.86 19.82
C ASP A 185 5.85 7.33 18.62
N PHE A 186 5.32 6.29 17.96
CA PHE A 186 5.99 5.67 16.82
C PHE A 186 6.08 6.62 15.62
N TYR A 187 4.96 7.21 15.21
CA TYR A 187 4.96 8.16 14.08
C TYR A 187 5.69 9.45 14.42
N THR A 188 5.61 9.92 15.67
CA THR A 188 6.38 11.08 16.15
C THR A 188 7.88 10.83 16.02
N SER A 189 8.38 9.72 16.57
CA SER A 189 9.81 9.35 16.49
C SER A 189 10.24 9.17 15.03
N THR A 190 9.41 8.52 14.21
CA THR A 190 9.71 8.30 12.79
C THR A 190 9.79 9.61 12.00
N CYS A 191 8.88 10.55 12.24
CA CYS A 191 8.93 11.87 11.60
C CYS A 191 10.15 12.68 12.04
N TYR A 192 10.50 12.61 13.32
CA TYR A 192 11.70 13.25 13.86
C TYR A 192 12.98 12.68 13.21
N ASP A 193 13.11 11.36 13.19
CA ASP A 193 14.23 10.67 12.56
C ASP A 193 14.32 10.98 11.06
N HIS A 194 13.17 11.06 10.37
CA HIS A 194 13.14 11.42 8.96
C HIS A 194 13.59 12.87 8.72
N ALA A 195 13.14 13.82 9.54
CA ALA A 195 13.54 15.23 9.44
C ALA A 195 15.05 15.38 9.65
N LYS A 196 15.58 14.69 10.66
CA LYS A 196 17.01 14.69 10.99
C LYS A 196 17.85 14.08 9.87
N LEU A 197 17.39 12.99 9.27
CA LEU A 197 18.06 12.36 8.13
C LEU A 197 18.09 13.31 6.93
N LEU A 198 16.98 13.97 6.65
CA LEU A 198 16.85 14.89 5.53
C LEU A 198 17.78 16.10 5.68
N GLU A 199 17.91 16.66 6.87
CA GLU A 199 18.89 17.72 7.18
C GLU A 199 20.33 17.23 6.95
N PHE A 200 20.68 16.06 7.47
CA PHE A 200 21.98 15.44 7.25
C PHE A 200 22.27 15.26 5.75
N GLN A 201 21.31 14.74 5.00
CA GLN A 201 21.44 14.52 3.55
C GLN A 201 21.63 15.84 2.78
N LYS A 202 20.94 16.92 3.15
CA LYS A 202 21.15 18.25 2.57
C LYS A 202 22.56 18.75 2.80
N THR A 203 23.08 18.63 4.02
CA THR A 203 24.47 19.01 4.33
C THR A 203 25.48 18.17 3.54
N MET A 204 25.19 16.89 3.30
CA MET A 204 26.04 16.04 2.46
C MET A 204 25.98 16.47 1.00
N ASP A 205 24.81 16.78 0.46
CA ASP A 205 24.63 17.28 -0.91
C ASP A 205 25.37 18.59 -1.16
N GLU A 206 25.37 19.51 -0.19
CA GLU A 206 26.11 20.78 -0.27
C GLU A 206 27.63 20.59 -0.29
N LYS A 207 28.14 19.56 0.41
CA LYS A 207 29.57 19.24 0.47
C LYS A 207 30.04 18.41 -0.73
N SER A 208 29.10 17.77 -1.44
CA SER A 208 29.42 16.83 -2.51
C SER A 208 29.59 17.53 -3.85
N ASN A 209 30.79 17.42 -4.43
CA ASN A 209 31.10 18.04 -5.74
C ASN A 209 30.88 17.11 -6.94
N ASP A 210 30.52 15.85 -6.70
CA ASP A 210 30.42 14.77 -7.69
C ASP A 210 29.01 14.59 -8.27
N GLY A 211 28.05 15.46 -7.89
CA GLY A 211 26.69 15.45 -8.41
C GLY A 211 25.81 14.30 -7.90
N GLU A 212 26.31 13.47 -6.99
CA GLU A 212 25.50 12.45 -6.33
C GLU A 212 24.57 13.09 -5.30
N LYS A 213 23.27 12.79 -5.41
CA LYS A 213 22.26 13.25 -4.45
C LYS A 213 22.06 12.24 -3.32
N PHE A 214 22.09 12.73 -2.09
CA PHE A 214 21.78 12.04 -0.86
C PHE A 214 20.33 12.26 -0.45
N VAL A 215 19.76 13.44 -0.70
CA VAL A 215 18.37 13.74 -0.34
C VAL A 215 17.42 12.74 -0.98
N GLY A 216 16.57 12.13 -0.15
CA GLY A 216 15.57 11.14 -0.56
C GLY A 216 16.03 9.69 -0.52
N LYS A 217 17.32 9.42 -0.27
CA LYS A 217 17.80 8.06 -0.01
C LYS A 217 17.29 7.56 1.33
N SER A 218 17.12 6.24 1.45
CA SER A 218 16.89 5.61 2.75
C SER A 218 18.15 5.69 3.62
N ILE A 219 18.02 5.53 4.95
CA ILE A 219 19.18 5.47 5.87
C ILE A 219 20.21 4.43 5.38
N HIS A 220 19.73 3.30 4.86
CA HIS A 220 20.56 2.24 4.31
C HIS A 220 21.37 2.72 3.10
N ASP A 221 20.71 3.37 2.14
CA ASP A 221 21.35 3.78 0.90
C ASP A 221 22.24 5.01 1.12
N THR A 222 21.88 5.90 2.05
CA THR A 222 22.75 6.97 2.55
C THR A 222 24.02 6.38 3.16
N CYS A 223 23.89 5.39 4.04
CA CYS A 223 25.04 4.72 4.66
C CYS A 223 25.92 4.02 3.61
N LEU A 224 25.32 3.31 2.64
CA LEU A 224 26.06 2.71 1.53
C LEU A 224 26.83 3.74 0.72
N SER A 225 26.18 4.85 0.37
CA SER A 225 26.78 5.93 -0.42
C SER A 225 27.99 6.54 0.32
N LEU A 226 27.86 6.80 1.63
CA LEU A 226 28.99 7.27 2.45
C LEU A 226 30.16 6.27 2.43
N LEU A 227 29.87 4.97 2.60
CA LEU A 227 30.90 3.94 2.58
C LEU A 227 31.59 3.84 1.20
N LEU A 228 30.85 4.00 0.10
CA LEU A 228 31.40 4.03 -1.25
C LEU A 228 32.28 5.27 -1.50
N LYS A 229 32.02 6.39 -0.83
CA LYS A 229 32.88 7.58 -0.85
C LYS A 229 34.10 7.50 0.08
N ASN A 230 34.29 6.38 0.78
CA ASN A 230 35.29 6.21 1.84
C ASN A 230 35.07 7.09 3.08
N GLU A 231 33.85 7.62 3.28
CA GLU A 231 33.46 8.40 4.45
C GLU A 231 33.06 7.47 5.61
N THR A 232 33.99 6.62 6.05
CA THR A 232 33.70 5.53 7.02
C THR A 232 33.29 6.04 8.39
N GLU A 233 33.85 7.16 8.85
CA GLU A 233 33.51 7.75 10.15
C GLU A 233 32.10 8.31 10.18
N LEU A 234 31.67 8.95 9.09
CA LEU A 234 30.30 9.43 8.93
C LEU A 234 29.31 8.26 8.89
N ALA A 235 29.65 7.19 8.18
CA ALA A 235 28.81 5.99 8.12
C ALA A 235 28.66 5.31 9.50
N GLU A 236 29.72 5.24 10.31
CA GLU A 236 29.66 4.69 11.68
C GLU A 236 28.86 5.59 12.65
N ARG A 237 28.97 6.92 12.49
CA ARG A 237 28.12 7.87 13.22
C ARG A 237 26.64 7.63 12.90
N LEU A 238 26.30 7.55 11.61
CA LEU A 238 24.94 7.29 11.15
C LEU A 238 24.43 5.93 11.66
N ARG A 239 25.28 4.89 11.68
CA ARG A 239 24.95 3.57 12.24
C ARG A 239 24.55 3.66 13.70
N THR A 240 25.30 4.41 14.50
CA THR A 240 25.08 4.54 15.94
C THR A 240 23.82 5.35 16.21
N GLU A 241 23.67 6.45 15.50
CA GLU A 241 22.56 7.40 15.66
C GLU A 241 21.20 6.78 15.32
N TYR A 242 21.10 6.06 14.21
CA TYR A 242 19.85 5.39 13.78
C TYR A 242 19.77 3.93 14.23
N SER A 243 20.66 3.51 15.13
CA SER A 243 20.70 2.15 15.67
C SER A 243 20.64 1.07 14.58
N ILE A 244 21.36 1.27 13.47
CA ILE A 244 21.37 0.33 12.35
C ILE A 244 21.90 -1.02 12.84
N PRO A 245 21.13 -2.12 12.69
CA PRO A 245 21.53 -3.43 13.20
C PRO A 245 22.89 -3.85 12.68
N GLU A 246 23.71 -4.42 13.57
CA GLU A 246 25.09 -4.78 13.27
C GLU A 246 25.17 -5.69 12.03
N ARG A 247 24.29 -6.70 11.93
CA ARG A 247 24.20 -7.60 10.77
C ARG A 247 23.99 -6.85 9.45
N ARG A 248 23.18 -5.79 9.45
CA ARG A 248 22.88 -4.99 8.26
C ARG A 248 24.07 -4.11 7.88
N PHE A 249 24.70 -3.48 8.87
CA PHE A 249 25.88 -2.65 8.62
C PHE A 249 27.08 -3.45 8.10
N TRP A 250 27.28 -4.68 8.59
CA TRP A 250 28.31 -5.57 8.05
C TRP A 250 28.09 -5.89 6.57
N TRP A 251 26.85 -6.13 6.15
CA TRP A 251 26.52 -6.32 4.73
C TRP A 251 26.88 -5.10 3.90
N LEU A 252 26.49 -3.91 4.36
CA LEU A 252 26.81 -2.64 3.70
C LEU A 252 28.32 -2.44 3.52
N LYS A 253 29.10 -2.71 4.57
CA LYS A 253 30.56 -2.55 4.55
C LYS A 253 31.27 -3.57 3.66
N ILE A 254 30.83 -4.83 3.67
CA ILE A 254 31.37 -5.86 2.76
C ILE A 254 31.07 -5.50 1.30
N GLN A 255 29.82 -5.09 1.03
CA GLN A 255 29.40 -4.67 -0.30
C GLN A 255 30.23 -3.46 -0.78
N SER A 256 30.34 -2.40 0.03
CA SER A 256 31.09 -1.21 -0.35
C SER A 256 32.57 -1.50 -0.62
N LEU A 257 33.25 -2.24 0.26
CA LEU A 257 34.66 -2.61 0.10
C LEU A 257 34.87 -3.46 -1.17
N SER A 258 33.93 -4.35 -1.49
CA SER A 258 34.00 -5.16 -2.70
C SER A 258 33.80 -4.32 -3.98
N CYS A 259 32.85 -3.39 -3.98
CA CYS A 259 32.62 -2.47 -5.10
C CYS A 259 33.83 -1.59 -5.37
N LEU A 260 34.48 -1.11 -4.30
CA LEU A 260 35.72 -0.33 -4.37
C LEU A 260 36.97 -1.18 -4.63
N LYS A 261 36.83 -2.51 -4.73
CA LYS A 261 37.94 -3.47 -4.90
C LYS A 261 39.03 -3.34 -3.83
N LYS A 262 38.66 -2.89 -2.62
CA LYS A 262 39.54 -2.74 -1.46
C LYS A 262 39.70 -4.06 -0.73
N TRP A 263 40.31 -5.03 -1.41
CA TRP A 263 40.42 -6.42 -0.93
C TRP A 263 41.23 -6.54 0.37
N SER A 264 42.30 -5.74 0.52
CA SER A 264 43.11 -5.75 1.75
C SER A 264 42.31 -5.28 2.96
N GLU A 265 41.52 -4.22 2.81
CA GLU A 265 40.63 -3.72 3.87
C GLU A 265 39.49 -4.71 4.19
N LEU A 266 39.01 -5.44 3.17
CA LEU A 266 38.02 -6.50 3.37
C LEU A 266 38.59 -7.68 4.18
N GLU A 267 39.83 -8.07 3.88
CA GLU A 267 40.54 -9.13 4.61
C GLU A 267 40.77 -8.72 6.07
N GLU A 268 41.28 -7.50 6.30
CA GLU A 268 41.46 -6.92 7.63
C GLU A 268 40.12 -6.87 8.38
N PHE A 269 39.06 -6.38 7.72
CA PHE A 269 37.73 -6.31 8.31
C PHE A 269 37.22 -7.69 8.76
N SER A 270 37.49 -8.74 7.98
CA SER A 270 37.14 -10.12 8.35
C SER A 270 37.89 -10.66 9.59
N ALA A 271 39.00 -10.01 9.97
CA ALA A 271 39.83 -10.37 11.12
C ALA A 271 39.53 -9.53 12.37
N THR A 272 38.92 -8.35 12.23
CA THR A 272 38.63 -7.43 13.35
C THR A 272 37.82 -8.08 14.48
N ARG A 273 36.74 -8.80 14.14
CA ARG A 273 35.91 -9.57 15.08
C ARG A 273 35.12 -10.64 14.35
N LYS A 274 34.49 -11.55 15.10
CA LYS A 274 33.63 -12.60 14.53
C LYS A 274 32.47 -11.96 13.78
N SER A 275 32.29 -12.32 12.51
CA SER A 275 31.22 -11.74 11.70
C SER A 275 29.82 -12.22 12.16
N PRO A 276 28.88 -11.30 12.43
CA PRO A 276 27.51 -11.64 12.82
C PRO A 276 26.65 -12.16 11.64
N ILE A 277 27.20 -12.13 10.42
CA ILE A 277 26.59 -12.69 9.20
C ILE A 277 27.38 -13.88 8.65
N GLY A 278 28.41 -14.33 9.37
CA GLY A 278 29.32 -15.38 8.92
C GLY A 278 30.25 -14.91 7.79
N TYR A 279 30.98 -15.86 7.20
CA TYR A 279 32.03 -15.57 6.21
C TYR A 279 31.64 -15.91 4.77
N ALA A 280 30.50 -16.57 4.55
CA ALA A 280 29.97 -16.80 3.20
C ALA A 280 29.70 -15.49 2.42
N PRO A 281 29.15 -14.43 3.04
CA PRO A 281 29.00 -13.13 2.38
C PRO A 281 30.30 -12.56 1.81
N PHE A 282 31.41 -12.68 2.55
CA PHE A 282 32.73 -12.19 2.12
C PHE A 282 33.21 -12.89 0.85
N ALA A 283 33.08 -14.22 0.82
CA ALA A 283 33.46 -15.00 -0.35
C ALA A 283 32.54 -14.72 -1.54
N ASP A 284 31.23 -14.60 -1.31
CA ASP A 284 30.23 -14.36 -2.35
C ASP A 284 30.49 -13.03 -3.09
N VAL A 285 30.75 -11.93 -2.37
CA VAL A 285 31.04 -10.64 -3.04
C VAL A 285 32.35 -10.66 -3.81
N CYS A 286 33.36 -11.39 -3.32
CA CYS A 286 34.62 -11.55 -4.03
C CYS A 286 34.41 -12.32 -5.36
N LEU A 287 33.59 -13.37 -5.33
CA LEU A 287 33.25 -14.16 -6.51
C LEU A 287 32.43 -13.36 -7.52
N GLN A 288 31.47 -12.54 -7.06
CA GLN A 288 30.69 -11.64 -7.93
C GLN A 288 31.59 -10.65 -8.68
N MET A 289 32.64 -10.14 -8.03
CA MET A 289 33.63 -9.25 -8.64
C MET A 289 34.75 -10.00 -9.39
N GLY A 290 34.65 -11.33 -9.53
CA GLY A 290 35.61 -12.16 -10.27
C GLY A 290 36.89 -12.49 -9.52
N ASN A 291 37.07 -12.03 -8.27
CA ASN A 291 38.28 -12.27 -7.49
C ASN A 291 38.20 -13.60 -6.72
N LYS A 292 38.44 -14.71 -7.45
CA LYS A 292 38.43 -16.06 -6.86
C LYS A 292 39.52 -16.26 -5.81
N LYS A 293 40.71 -15.66 -5.99
CA LYS A 293 41.84 -15.82 -5.06
C LYS A 293 41.50 -15.29 -3.68
N GLU A 294 40.87 -14.11 -3.64
CA GLU A 294 40.43 -13.48 -2.40
C GLU A 294 39.30 -14.28 -1.74
N ALA A 295 38.33 -14.75 -2.52
CA ALA A 295 37.22 -15.57 -2.01
C ALA A 295 37.70 -16.83 -1.25
N LEU A 296 38.79 -17.47 -1.73
CA LEU A 296 39.33 -18.68 -1.12
C LEU A 296 39.91 -18.45 0.28
N LYS A 297 40.34 -17.23 0.63
CA LYS A 297 40.88 -16.91 1.97
C LYS A 297 39.85 -17.08 3.08
N TYR A 298 38.58 -16.80 2.77
CA TYR A 298 37.49 -16.86 3.76
C TYR A 298 36.96 -18.27 4.00
N LEU A 299 37.35 -19.26 3.17
CA LEU A 299 36.89 -20.65 3.30
C LEU A 299 37.25 -21.26 4.65
N SER A 300 38.45 -21.00 5.17
CA SER A 300 38.91 -21.55 6.45
C SER A 300 38.03 -21.12 7.63
N LYS A 301 37.34 -19.99 7.51
CA LYS A 301 36.47 -19.42 8.53
C LYS A 301 34.99 -19.88 8.41
N MET A 302 34.68 -20.73 7.43
CA MET A 302 33.32 -21.21 7.15
C MET A 302 33.08 -22.65 7.58
N ASP A 303 31.82 -22.96 7.89
CA ASP A 303 31.36 -24.35 8.04
C ASP A 303 31.54 -25.16 6.75
N VAL A 304 31.47 -26.48 6.87
CA VAL A 304 31.76 -27.40 5.76
C VAL A 304 30.79 -27.20 4.59
N ASP A 305 29.50 -26.99 4.85
CA ASP A 305 28.48 -26.88 3.82
C ASP A 305 28.58 -25.54 3.08
N SER A 306 28.83 -24.45 3.80
CA SER A 306 29.12 -23.14 3.19
C SER A 306 30.39 -23.16 2.33
N ARG A 307 31.44 -23.88 2.77
CA ARG A 307 32.65 -24.08 1.96
C ARG A 307 32.37 -24.82 0.66
N ILE A 308 31.59 -25.91 0.72
CA ILE A 308 31.21 -26.68 -0.48
C ILE A 308 30.46 -25.75 -1.45
N LYS A 309 29.46 -25.00 -0.97
CA LYS A 309 28.71 -24.04 -1.79
C LYS A 309 29.61 -22.98 -2.42
N CYS A 310 30.57 -22.44 -1.66
CA CYS A 310 31.53 -21.46 -2.16
C CYS A 310 32.45 -22.04 -3.25
N TYR A 311 33.01 -23.23 -3.07
CA TYR A 311 33.83 -23.89 -4.10
C TYR A 311 33.04 -24.11 -5.40
N ILE A 312 31.77 -24.49 -5.28
CA ILE A 312 30.90 -24.66 -6.43
C ILE A 312 30.66 -23.33 -7.14
N LYS A 313 30.32 -22.25 -6.42
CA LYS A 313 30.16 -20.90 -6.99
C LYS A 313 31.44 -20.39 -7.66
N ALA A 314 32.60 -20.71 -7.09
CA ALA A 314 33.91 -20.35 -7.64
C ALA A 314 34.31 -21.16 -8.89
N GLY A 315 33.57 -22.23 -9.21
CA GLY A 315 33.84 -23.13 -10.33
C GLY A 315 34.86 -24.24 -10.03
N PHE A 316 35.30 -24.39 -8.77
CA PHE A 316 36.21 -25.44 -8.33
C PHE A 316 35.44 -26.72 -7.96
N LEU A 317 34.74 -27.31 -8.94
CA LEU A 317 33.87 -28.48 -8.71
C LEU A 317 34.62 -29.70 -8.18
N ASN A 318 35.86 -29.93 -8.61
CA ASN A 318 36.69 -31.03 -8.13
C ASN A 318 36.97 -30.93 -6.63
N ASP A 319 37.26 -29.73 -6.13
CA ASP A 319 37.58 -29.52 -4.71
C ASP A 319 36.30 -29.50 -3.87
N ALA A 320 35.20 -28.96 -4.40
CA ALA A 320 33.88 -29.10 -3.81
C ALA A 320 33.48 -30.57 -3.62
N GLY A 321 33.65 -31.40 -4.66
CA GLY A 321 33.30 -32.81 -4.61
C GLY A 321 34.20 -33.62 -3.68
N LYS A 322 35.52 -33.36 -3.66
CA LYS A 322 36.42 -33.98 -2.67
C LYS A 322 36.01 -33.63 -1.25
N LEU A 323 35.66 -32.37 -0.99
CA LEU A 323 35.24 -31.93 0.34
C LEU A 323 33.90 -32.57 0.74
N ALA A 324 32.91 -32.58 -0.16
CA ALA A 324 31.61 -33.18 0.07
C ALA A 324 31.69 -34.70 0.32
N LEU A 325 32.58 -35.40 -0.39
CA LEU A 325 32.83 -36.83 -0.19
C LEU A 325 33.46 -37.11 1.18
N ARG A 326 34.44 -36.29 1.58
CA ARG A 326 35.10 -36.42 2.89
C ARG A 326 34.15 -36.11 4.06
N SER A 327 33.32 -35.08 3.91
CA SER A 327 32.38 -34.66 4.94
C SER A 327 31.09 -35.47 4.98
N LYS A 328 30.86 -36.34 3.99
CA LYS A 328 29.62 -37.08 3.80
C LYS A 328 28.37 -36.17 3.75
N SER A 329 28.52 -34.93 3.30
CA SER A 329 27.40 -33.98 3.16
C SER A 329 26.53 -34.40 1.98
N ARG A 330 25.35 -34.96 2.28
CA ARG A 330 24.39 -35.43 1.26
C ARG A 330 23.97 -34.28 0.35
N ASP A 331 23.61 -33.14 0.92
CA ASP A 331 23.16 -31.97 0.16
C ASP A 331 24.28 -31.37 -0.69
N GLY A 332 25.50 -31.31 -0.15
CA GLY A 332 26.69 -30.91 -0.91
C GLY A 332 26.97 -31.83 -2.10
N LEU A 333 26.86 -33.15 -1.92
CA LEU A 333 27.03 -34.13 -2.99
C LEU A 333 25.95 -33.99 -4.08
N PHE A 334 24.68 -33.76 -3.71
CA PHE A 334 23.62 -33.49 -4.68
C PHE A 334 23.89 -32.24 -5.52
N GLU A 335 24.30 -31.16 -4.87
CA GLU A 335 24.55 -29.88 -5.54
C GLU A 335 25.79 -29.95 -6.46
N VAL A 336 26.84 -30.68 -6.06
CA VAL A 336 27.99 -31.00 -6.94
C VAL A 336 27.55 -31.84 -8.13
N ARG A 337 26.77 -32.91 -7.90
CA ARG A 337 26.27 -33.78 -8.97
C ARG A 337 25.49 -33.00 -10.03
N ARG A 338 24.61 -32.08 -9.60
CA ARG A 338 23.79 -31.25 -10.50
C ARG A 338 24.62 -30.37 -11.43
N ARG A 339 25.79 -29.90 -10.98
CA ARG A 339 26.69 -29.03 -11.77
C ARG A 339 27.81 -29.78 -12.49
N CYS A 340 27.98 -31.08 -12.26
CA CYS A 340 28.97 -31.88 -12.95
C CYS A 340 28.51 -32.24 -14.37
N VAL A 341 29.47 -32.36 -15.30
CA VAL A 341 29.22 -32.97 -16.61
C VAL A 341 28.87 -34.44 -16.40
N TYR A 342 27.80 -34.89 -17.06
CA TYR A 342 27.31 -36.26 -17.00
C TYR A 342 28.45 -37.24 -17.36
N GLN A 343 28.61 -38.29 -16.55
CA GLN A 343 29.65 -39.33 -16.68
C GLN A 343 31.12 -38.91 -16.50
N SER A 344 31.40 -37.68 -16.07
CA SER A 344 32.76 -37.32 -15.61
C SER A 344 33.21 -38.19 -14.43
N ASP A 345 34.52 -38.34 -14.22
CA ASP A 345 35.07 -39.11 -13.10
C ASP A 345 34.58 -38.61 -11.75
N LEU A 346 34.39 -37.29 -11.63
CA LEU A 346 33.80 -36.66 -10.46
C LEU A 346 32.33 -37.05 -10.29
N PHE A 347 31.54 -37.02 -11.38
CA PHE A 347 30.13 -37.43 -11.37
C PHE A 347 29.98 -38.88 -10.89
N LYS A 348 30.78 -39.81 -11.44
CA LYS A 348 30.74 -41.23 -11.06
C LYS A 348 31.05 -41.44 -9.57
N LYS A 349 32.06 -40.73 -9.05
CA LYS A 349 32.46 -40.79 -7.63
C LYS A 349 31.38 -40.24 -6.70
N VAL A 350 30.77 -39.12 -7.06
CA VAL A 350 29.70 -38.48 -6.28
C VAL A 350 28.41 -39.31 -6.33
N ASP A 351 28.03 -39.83 -7.50
CA ASP A 351 26.82 -40.64 -7.67
C ASP A 351 26.91 -41.97 -6.91
N HIS A 352 28.07 -42.65 -6.97
CA HIS A 352 28.32 -43.86 -6.18
C HIS A 352 28.22 -43.61 -4.66
N ALA A 353 28.76 -42.48 -4.18
CA ALA A 353 28.66 -42.11 -2.77
C ALA A 353 27.21 -41.84 -2.34
N LEU A 354 26.42 -41.15 -3.16
CA LEU A 354 24.99 -40.90 -2.92
C LEU A 354 24.17 -42.21 -2.91
N MET A 355 24.47 -43.16 -3.82
CA MET A 355 23.83 -44.48 -3.85
C MET A 355 24.15 -45.32 -2.61
N LYS A 356 25.39 -45.27 -2.11
CA LYS A 356 25.76 -45.97 -0.86
C LYS A 356 25.02 -45.40 0.36
N MET A 357 24.88 -44.09 0.44
CA MET A 357 24.16 -43.43 1.55
C MET A 357 22.64 -43.71 1.53
N THR A 358 22.04 -43.86 0.35
CA THR A 358 20.62 -44.21 0.21
C THR A 358 20.33 -45.67 0.52
N LYS A 359 21.26 -46.59 0.24
CA LYS A 359 21.13 -48.01 0.61
C LYS A 359 21.22 -48.24 2.13
N TYR A 360 22.07 -47.48 2.83
CA TYR A 360 22.23 -47.59 4.29
C TYR A 360 20.97 -47.14 5.05
N ASN A 361 20.29 -46.08 4.60
CA ASN A 361 19.05 -45.57 5.21
C ASN A 361 17.80 -46.44 4.95
N ARG A 362 17.89 -47.49 4.13
CA ARG A 362 16.80 -48.45 3.91
C ARG A 362 16.99 -49.76 4.71
N GLN A 363 18.11 -49.89 5.43
CA GLN A 363 18.45 -51.08 6.23
C GLN A 363 18.38 -50.83 7.75
N ILE A 364 17.95 -49.63 8.15
CA ILE A 364 17.50 -49.25 9.49
C ILE A 364 16.02 -48.92 9.33
#